data_AF-A0A0P6SNG5-F1
#
_entry.id   AF-A0A0P6SNG5-F1
#
_cell.length_a   1.000
_cell.length_b   1.000
_cell.length_c   1.000
_cell.angle_alpha   90.00
_cell.angle_beta   90.00
_cell.angle_gamma   90.00
#
_symmetry.space_group_name_H-M   'P 1'
#
loop_
_entity.id
_entity.type
_entity.pdbx_description
1 polymer ?
#
loop_
_entity_poly.entity_id
_entity_poly.type
_entity_poly.pdbx_seq_one_letter_code
_entity_poly.pdbx_strand_id
1 'polypeptide(L)' 'MLTYDEFKEAIDGGYITEDTVMIVRKHGLIFDYVLPGEEVRPHETVMTEKVVCAQRIAIKKSVKNRSNNIKTTDIEAL' A
#
# COMPACT_ATOMS: atom_id res chain seq x y z
N MET A 1 1.80 -1.81 -7.15
CA MET A 1 0.72 -1.21 -6.35
C MET A 1 0.73 -1.96 -5.06
N LEU A 2 1.20 -1.31 -4.00
CA LEU A 2 1.41 -1.95 -2.72
C LEU A 2 0.13 -2.57 -2.15
N THR A 3 0.21 -3.84 -1.78
CA THR A 3 -0.85 -4.60 -1.12
C THR A 3 -0.67 -4.59 0.39
N TYR A 4 -1.73 -5.00 1.11
CA TYR A 4 -1.65 -5.14 2.55
C TYR A 4 -0.66 -6.24 2.97
N ASP A 5 -0.62 -7.36 2.25
CA ASP A 5 0.21 -8.52 2.64
C ASP A 5 1.70 -8.19 2.47
N GLU A 6 2.09 -7.57 1.35
CA GLU A 6 3.46 -7.08 1.13
C GLU A 6 3.89 -6.08 2.20
N PHE A 7 3.01 -5.14 2.55
CA PHE A 7 3.33 -4.13 3.58
C PHE A 7 3.41 -4.73 4.98
N LYS A 8 2.57 -5.74 5.28
CA LYS A 8 2.60 -6.47 6.55
C LYS A 8 3.88 -7.27 6.68
N GLU A 9 4.31 -7.95 5.63
CA GLU A 9 5.58 -8.70 5.61
C GLU A 9 6.79 -7.79 5.87
N ALA A 10 6.80 -6.57 5.32
CA ALA A 10 7.85 -5.60 5.58
C ALA A 10 7.94 -5.17 7.06
N ILE A 11 6.78 -5.02 7.72
CA ILE A 11 6.70 -4.69 9.14
C ILE A 11 7.12 -5.89 9.99
N ASP A 12 6.51 -7.06 9.75
CA ASP A 12 6.77 -8.27 10.54
C ASP A 12 8.22 -8.77 10.37
N GLY A 13 8.78 -8.58 9.17
CA GLY A 13 10.17 -8.92 8.85
C GLY A 13 11.19 -7.92 9.40
N GLY A 14 10.75 -6.83 10.02
CA GLY A 14 11.63 -5.84 10.65
C GLY A 14 12.33 -4.91 9.66
N TYR A 15 11.86 -4.80 8.41
CA TYR A 15 12.37 -3.82 7.46
C TYR A 15 11.87 -2.41 7.77
N ILE A 16 10.62 -2.31 8.26
CA ILE A 16 10.02 -1.06 8.73
C ILE A 16 9.96 -1.11 10.26
N THR A 17 10.92 -0.47 10.91
CA THR A 17 11.03 -0.45 12.39
C THR A 17 10.52 0.83 13.03
N GLU A 18 10.44 1.91 12.27
CA GLU A 18 10.05 3.24 12.76
C GLU A 18 8.54 3.45 12.70
N ASP A 19 8.03 4.42 13.46
CA ASP A 19 6.61 4.82 13.46
C ASP A 19 6.15 5.41 12.11
N THR A 20 7.11 5.83 11.29
CA THR A 20 6.88 6.45 9.98
C THR A 20 7.66 5.77 8.88
N VAL A 21 7.08 5.74 7.69
CA VAL A 21 7.68 5.20 6.47
C VAL A 21 7.49 6.17 5.31
N MET A 22 8.44 6.21 4.39
CA MET A 22 8.30 6.95 3.15
C MET A 22 7.44 6.16 2.16
N ILE A 23 6.40 6.79 1.65
CA ILE A 23 5.43 6.18 0.73
C ILE A 23 5.53 6.83 -0.64
N VAL A 24 5.68 6.00 -1.69
CA VAL A 24 5.59 6.43 -3.09
C VAL A 24 4.12 6.47 -3.50
N ARG A 25 3.66 7.63 -3.99
CA ARG A 25 2.29 7.81 -4.48
C ARG A 25 2.27 7.98 -6.00
N LYS A 26 1.34 7.28 -6.64
CA LYS A 26 0.99 7.47 -8.06
C LYS A 26 -0.51 7.65 -8.20
N HIS A 27 -0.94 8.77 -8.78
CA HIS A 27 -2.35 9.12 -8.97
C HIS A 27 -3.20 9.02 -7.67
N GLY A 28 -2.63 9.48 -6.55
CA GLY A 28 -3.29 9.44 -5.24
C GLY A 28 -3.33 8.05 -4.57
N LEU A 29 -2.83 7.01 -5.23
CA LEU A 29 -2.75 5.65 -4.71
C LEU A 29 -1.36 5.37 -4.14
N ILE A 30 -1.31 4.58 -3.06
CA ILE A 30 -0.05 4.01 -2.56
C ILE A 30 0.47 3.04 -3.62
N PHE A 31 1.66 3.34 -4.14
CA PHE A 31 2.31 2.54 -5.16
C PHE A 31 3.36 1.62 -4.54
N ASP A 32 4.20 2.17 -3.66
CA ASP A 32 5.31 1.50 -2.99
C ASP A 32 5.71 2.20 -1.68
N TYR A 33 6.67 1.64 -0.93
CA TYR A 33 7.36 2.28 0.18
C TYR A 33 8.86 2.38 -0.10
N VAL A 34 9.58 3.21 0.68
CA VAL A 34 11.03 3.37 0.56
C VAL A 34 11.66 3.07 1.92
N LEU A 35 12.60 2.13 1.94
CA LEU A 35 13.34 1.75 3.13
C LEU A 35 14.50 2.72 3.43
N PRO A 36 14.97 2.78 4.68
CA PRO A 36 16.16 3.55 5.02
C PRO A 36 17.36 3.12 4.15
N GLY A 37 17.96 4.09 3.44
CA GLY A 37 19.11 3.86 2.57
C GLY A 37 18.77 3.58 1.10
N GLU A 38 17.49 3.46 0.74
CA GLU A 38 17.07 3.38 -0.66
C GLU A 38 17.01 4.77 -1.32
N GLU A 39 17.36 4.83 -2.61
CA GLU A 39 17.26 6.05 -3.40
C GLU A 39 15.84 6.27 -3.95
N VAL A 40 15.32 7.48 -3.76
CA VAL A 40 14.07 7.93 -4.38
C VAL A 40 14.35 8.43 -5.79
N ARG A 41 13.58 7.95 -6.78
CA ARG A 41 13.76 8.40 -8.16
C ARG A 41 13.21 9.82 -8.35
N PRO A 42 13.80 10.67 -9.22
CA PRO A 42 13.38 12.07 -9.39
C PRO A 42 11.91 12.29 -9.79
N HIS A 43 11.27 11.28 -10.38
CA HIS A 43 9.87 11.33 -10.83
C HIS A 43 8.90 10.71 -9.83
N GLU A 44 9.38 10.25 -8.68
CA GLU A 44 8.54 9.67 -7.63
C GLU A 44 8.07 10.75 -6.68
N THR A 45 6.76 10.82 -6.46
CA THR A 45 6.19 11.64 -5.40
C THR A 45 6.20 10.83 -4.11
N VAL A 46 7.08 11.20 -3.18
CA VAL A 46 7.20 10.56 -1.87
C VAL A 46 6.60 11.42 -0.76
N MET A 47 6.02 10.76 0.23
CA MET A 47 5.52 11.41 1.45
C MET A 47 5.80 10.52 2.66
N THR A 48 6.28 11.12 3.73
CA THR A 48 6.44 10.43 5.01
C THR A 48 5.08 10.30 5.69
N GLU A 49 4.67 9.06 5.98
CA GLU A 49 3.40 8.75 6.60
C GLU A 49 3.58 7.85 7.81
N LYS A 50 2.66 7.94 8.79
CA LYS A 50 2.62 6.97 9.88
C LYS A 50 2.35 5.58 9.32
N VAL A 51 3.07 4.57 9.78
CA VAL A 51 2.89 3.17 9.35
C VAL A 51 1.43 2.73 9.49
N VAL A 52 0.78 3.08 10.61
CA VAL A 52 -0.64 2.80 10.86
C VAL A 52 -1.57 3.44 9.82
N CYS A 53 -1.24 4.63 9.32
CA CYS A 53 -2.04 5.31 8.29
C CYS A 53 -1.91 4.60 6.94
N ALA A 54 -0.68 4.30 6.52
CA ALA A 54 -0.41 3.57 5.27
C ALA A 54 -1.05 2.17 5.29
N GLN A 55 -0.92 1.45 6.41
CA GLN A 55 -1.52 0.14 6.61
C GLN A 55 -3.06 0.18 6.47
N ARG A 56 -3.72 1.19 7.08
CA ARG A 56 -5.18 1.37 6.96
C ARG A 56 -5.61 1.61 5.52
N ILE A 57 -4.85 2.35 4.74
CA ILE A 57 -5.16 2.60 3.32
C ILE A 57 -5.04 1.31 2.51
N ALA A 58 -3.98 0.53 2.74
CA ALA A 58 -3.79 -0.77 2.09
C ALA A 58 -4.95 -1.73 2.39
N ILE A 59 -5.37 -1.84 3.66
CA ILE A 59 -6.52 -2.66 4.08
C ILE A 59 -7.82 -2.22 3.39
N LYS A 60 -8.13 -0.92 3.44
CA LYS A 60 -9.37 -0.38 2.82
C LYS A 60 -9.44 -0.71 1.33
N LYS A 61 -8.31 -0.65 0.64
CA LYS A 61 -8.22 -0.98 -0.77
C LYS A 61 -8.43 -2.48 -1.02
N SER A 62 -7.81 -3.35 -0.23
CA SER A 62 -8.03 -4.80 -0.31
C SER A 62 -9.50 -5.19 -0.08
N VAL A 63 -10.19 -4.53 0.85
CA VAL A 63 -11.63 -4.75 1.09
C VAL A 63 -12.47 -4.26 -0.09
N LYS A 64 -12.19 -3.06 -0.62
CA LYS A 64 -12.89 -2.51 -1.79
C LYS A 64 -12.74 -3.42 -3.01
N ASN A 65 -11.53 -3.91 -3.27
CA ASN A 65 -11.25 -4.81 -4.39
C ASN A 65 -12.02 -6.14 -4.25
N ARG A 66 -12.08 -6.74 -3.06
CA ARG A 66 -12.92 -7.93 -2.83
C ARG A 66 -14.41 -7.65 -3.07
N SER A 67 -14.92 -6.54 -2.57
CA SER A 67 -16.33 -6.17 -2.77
C SER A 67 -16.68 -5.92 -4.24
N ASN A 68 -15.76 -5.32 -5.01
CA ASN A 68 -15.93 -5.15 -6.44
C ASN A 68 -15.94 -6.50 -7.18
N ASN A 69 -15.03 -7.42 -6.83
CA ASN A 69 -14.93 -8.72 -7.50
C ASN A 69 -16.22 -9.55 -7.33
N ILE A 70 -16.80 -9.57 -6.13
CA ILE A 70 -18.07 -10.26 -5.85
C ILE A 70 -19.20 -9.71 -6.74
N LYS A 71 -19.30 -8.38 -6.86
CA LYS A 71 -20.32 -7.74 -7.71
C LYS A 71 -20.15 -8.07 -9.19
N THR A 72 -18.91 -8.20 -9.67
CA THR A 72 -18.65 -8.53 -11.09
C THR A 72 -19.02 -9.99 -11.38
N THR A 73 -18.69 -10.92 -10.48
CA THR A 73 -19.02 -12.34 -10.65
C THR A 73 -20.53 -12.60 -10.63
N ASP A 74 -21.29 -11.82 -9.86
CA ASP A 74 -22.76 -11.93 -9.83
C ASP A 74 -23.42 -11.44 -11.13
N ILE A 75 -22.73 -10.60 -11.92
CA ILE A 75 -23.21 -10.09 -13.23
C ILE A 75 -22.79 -11.03 -14.36
N GLU A 76 -21.59 -11.61 -14.31
CA GLU A 76 -21.11 -12.55 -15.33
C GLU A 76 -21.78 -13.94 -15.27
N ALA A 77 -22.47 -14.25 -14.16
CA ALA A 77 -23.20 -15.50 -13.95
C ALA A 77 -24.69 -15.45 -14.37
N LEU A 78 -25.16 -14.34 -14.98
CA LEU A 78 -26.52 -14.13 -15.50
C LEU A 78 -26.52 -14.08 -17.03
#